data_AF-V4KKV3-F1
#
_entry.id   AF-V4KKV3-F1
#
_cell.length_a   1.000
_cell.length_b   1.000
_cell.length_c   1.000
_cell.angle_alpha   90.00
_cell.angle_beta   90.00
_cell.angle_gamma   90.00
#
_symmetry.space_group_name_H-M   'P 1'
#
loop_
_entity.id
_entity.type
_entity.pdbx_description
1 polymer ?
#
loop_
_entity_poly.entity_id
_entity_poly.type
_entity_poly.pdbx_seq_one_letter_code
_entity_poly.pdbx_strand_id
1 'polypeptide(L)'
;MFAASMRTLISPSLAPFSLHLPKPALFSSLLRVSRYPLTDSAFALSRFPVDSHRSTVSSRELKTDAASKSFSSFSAPGEIHVVVGPMFSGKTTTLLRRMLAEREMGKKIAIIKSDKDTRYCVESIVSHDGEKFPCWAIPDLASFRERFGLDAYENQLDVIGIDEAQFFGDLYEFCREAADKEGKTVIVAGLDGDYLRRRFGSVLDIIPIADTVTKLTSRCEVCGKRASFTLRKTEERETELIGGAEVYMPVCRSHYVSGQGVLETARAVLGSSQQNAAQRTM
;
A
#
# COMPACT_ATOMS: atom_id res chain seq x y z
N MET A 1 -57.77 -47.73 -32.61
CA MET A 1 -57.29 -47.09 -33.86
C MET A 1 -55.97 -46.39 -33.54
N PHE A 2 -54.91 -46.84 -34.22
CA PHE A 2 -53.56 -46.26 -34.42
C PHE A 2 -52.86 -45.62 -33.21
N ALA A 3 -51.83 -46.22 -32.58
CA ALA A 3 -50.46 -46.51 -33.09
C ALA A 3 -49.73 -45.23 -33.54
N ALA A 4 -48.46 -44.95 -33.27
CA ALA A 4 -47.37 -45.54 -32.51
C ALA A 4 -46.21 -44.50 -32.52
N SER A 5 -45.26 -44.61 -31.59
CA SER A 5 -43.79 -44.66 -31.88
C SER A 5 -42.93 -44.00 -30.80
N MET A 6 -42.20 -44.88 -30.11
CA MET A 6 -41.02 -44.61 -29.29
C MET A 6 -39.84 -44.12 -30.14
N ARG A 7 -38.86 -43.48 -29.49
CA ARG A 7 -37.39 -43.67 -29.64
C ARG A 7 -36.68 -42.94 -28.48
N THR A 8 -36.44 -43.58 -27.33
CA THR A 8 -35.18 -44.21 -26.85
C THR A 8 -33.87 -43.38 -26.94
N LEU A 9 -33.34 -43.14 -25.73
CA LEU A 9 -31.95 -43.30 -25.24
C LEU A 9 -30.82 -42.42 -25.80
N ILE A 10 -30.04 -41.81 -24.90
CA ILE A 10 -28.69 -42.25 -24.49
C ILE A 10 -28.10 -41.18 -23.54
N SER A 11 -27.73 -41.60 -22.33
CA SER A 11 -26.75 -40.94 -21.46
C SER A 11 -25.35 -41.50 -21.75
N PRO A 12 -24.29 -40.68 -21.56
CA PRO A 12 -23.18 -41.08 -20.68
C PRO A 12 -22.74 -39.88 -19.80
N SER A 13 -22.39 -40.01 -18.51
CA SER A 13 -21.30 -40.76 -17.86
C SER A 13 -19.88 -40.28 -18.19
N LEU A 14 -19.26 -39.67 -17.15
CA LEU A 14 -17.82 -39.60 -16.80
C LEU A 14 -16.84 -38.84 -17.71
N ALA A 15 -16.28 -37.73 -17.20
CA ALA A 15 -14.85 -37.60 -16.81
C ALA A 15 -14.51 -36.16 -16.36
N PRO A 16 -13.57 -35.97 -15.40
CA PRO A 16 -13.13 -34.66 -14.94
C PRO A 16 -12.05 -34.11 -15.89
N PHE A 17 -12.19 -32.86 -16.34
CA PHE A 17 -11.13 -32.23 -17.11
C PHE A 17 -9.98 -31.80 -16.19
N SER A 18 -8.84 -32.38 -16.53
CA SER A 18 -7.56 -32.37 -15.84
C SER A 18 -6.90 -30.99 -15.81
N LEU A 19 -6.21 -30.73 -14.70
CA LEU A 19 -5.20 -29.68 -14.55
C LEU A 19 -4.10 -29.84 -15.60
N HIS A 20 -3.91 -28.83 -16.44
CA HIS A 20 -2.69 -28.68 -17.23
C HIS A 20 -1.96 -27.39 -16.83
N LEU A 21 -1.08 -27.55 -15.82
CA LEU A 21 0.10 -26.70 -15.66
C LEU A 21 1.12 -27.05 -16.77
N PRO A 22 1.74 -26.08 -17.44
CA PRO A 22 2.99 -26.31 -18.15
C PRO A 22 4.17 -26.33 -17.16
N LYS A 23 4.93 -27.42 -17.17
CA LYS A 23 6.20 -27.58 -16.42
C LYS A 23 7.34 -26.76 -17.03
N PRO A 24 8.39 -26.44 -16.24
CA PRO A 24 9.46 -25.54 -16.64
C PRO A 24 10.48 -26.25 -17.55
N ALA A 25 10.95 -25.54 -18.58
CA ALA A 25 12.11 -25.96 -19.35
C ALA A 25 13.39 -25.57 -18.61
N LEU A 26 14.18 -26.57 -18.23
CA LEU A 26 15.57 -26.44 -17.84
C LEU A 26 16.40 -26.06 -19.07
N PHE A 27 17.14 -24.96 -19.01
CA PHE A 27 18.34 -24.78 -19.83
C PHE A 27 19.46 -24.16 -18.99
N SER A 28 20.53 -24.92 -18.88
CA SER A 28 21.77 -24.62 -18.19
C SER A 28 22.61 -23.60 -18.96
N SER A 29 23.26 -22.72 -18.20
CA SER A 29 24.62 -22.19 -18.40
C SER A 29 25.07 -21.86 -19.82
N LEU A 30 25.28 -20.56 -20.10
CA LEU A 30 26.45 -20.08 -20.83
C LEU A 30 26.71 -18.61 -20.45
N LEU A 31 27.80 -18.40 -19.70
CA LEU A 31 28.45 -17.11 -19.52
C LEU A 31 28.87 -16.57 -20.89
N ARG A 32 28.39 -15.39 -21.27
CA ARG A 32 29.00 -14.60 -22.35
C ARG A 32 29.14 -13.16 -21.90
N VAL A 33 30.35 -12.90 -21.39
CA VAL A 33 30.92 -11.56 -21.20
C VAL A 33 30.99 -10.90 -22.58
N SER A 34 30.18 -9.87 -22.80
CA SER A 34 30.35 -8.98 -23.97
C SER A 34 31.29 -7.85 -23.59
N ARG A 35 32.53 -7.97 -24.08
CA ARG A 35 33.52 -6.90 -24.17
C ARG A 35 33.02 -5.85 -25.16
N TYR A 36 33.16 -4.57 -24.82
CA TYR A 36 33.36 -3.51 -25.81
C TYR A 36 34.66 -2.74 -25.47
N PRO A 37 35.46 -2.33 -26.47
CA PRO A 37 36.87 -1.97 -26.28
C PRO A 37 37.14 -0.45 -26.23
N LEU A 38 38.23 -0.10 -25.51
CA LEU A 38 39.27 0.94 -25.71
C LEU A 38 38.82 2.37 -26.10
N THR A 39 39.33 3.44 -25.50
CA THR A 39 40.71 3.92 -25.72
C THR A 39 41.30 4.76 -24.58
N ASP A 40 42.64 4.65 -24.49
CA ASP A 40 43.62 5.40 -23.70
C ASP A 40 43.50 6.94 -23.71
N SER A 41 43.86 7.54 -22.58
CA SER A 41 44.93 8.55 -22.54
C SER A 41 45.45 8.71 -21.11
N ALA A 42 46.76 8.54 -21.00
CA ALA A 42 47.60 8.63 -19.82
C ALA A 42 47.56 9.99 -19.12
N PHE A 43 47.74 9.98 -17.80
CA PHE A 43 48.68 10.88 -17.14
C PHE A 43 49.31 10.16 -15.93
N ALA A 44 50.58 9.81 -16.11
CA ALA A 44 51.45 9.27 -15.09
C ALA A 44 52.38 10.38 -14.62
N LEU A 45 52.44 10.60 -13.30
CA LEU A 45 53.56 11.18 -12.55
C LEU A 45 53.35 10.72 -11.10
N SER A 46 54.31 10.32 -10.27
CA SER A 46 55.70 9.86 -10.40
C SER A 46 56.07 9.55 -8.94
N ARG A 47 56.51 8.34 -8.62
CA ARG A 47 57.09 8.02 -7.31
C ARG A 47 58.48 8.64 -7.19
N PHE A 48 58.78 9.27 -6.06
CA PHE A 48 60.15 9.55 -5.58
C PHE A 48 60.21 9.38 -4.05
N PRO A 49 61.40 9.14 -3.46
CA PRO A 49 61.61 8.19 -2.37
C PRO A 49 61.92 8.85 -1.02
N VAL A 50 61.81 8.03 0.03
CA VAL A 50 62.53 7.99 1.33
C VAL A 50 63.09 9.30 1.90
N ASP A 51 62.66 9.66 3.11
CA ASP A 51 63.62 10.06 4.14
C ASP A 51 63.16 9.75 5.55
N SER A 52 64.02 9.01 6.25
CA SER A 52 63.95 8.72 7.68
C SER A 52 64.57 9.88 8.45
N HIS A 53 63.75 10.68 9.13
CA HIS A 53 64.24 11.56 10.18
C HIS A 53 63.46 11.32 11.47
N ARG A 54 64.17 10.66 12.38
CA ARG A 54 63.88 10.53 13.80
C ARG A 54 63.92 11.92 14.43
N SER A 55 62.76 12.44 14.81
CA SER A 55 62.64 13.66 15.61
C SER A 55 61.93 13.32 16.90
N THR A 56 62.74 13.20 17.95
CA THR A 56 62.33 13.14 19.35
C THR A 56 61.63 14.44 19.72
N VAL A 57 60.31 14.41 19.94
CA VAL A 57 59.59 15.56 20.50
C VAL A 57 58.80 15.11 21.72
N SER A 58 59.21 15.70 22.84
CA SER A 58 58.69 15.70 24.19
C SER A 58 57.20 15.38 24.32
N SER A 59 56.93 14.38 25.15
CA SER A 59 55.67 14.18 25.87
C SER A 59 55.16 15.50 26.44
N ARG A 60 54.00 15.94 25.96
CA ARG A 60 53.10 16.83 26.69
C ARG A 60 51.81 16.06 26.85
N GLU A 61 51.58 15.56 28.06
CA GLU A 61 50.31 15.01 28.50
C GLU A 61 49.27 16.14 28.44
N LEU A 62 48.49 16.16 27.36
CA LEU A 62 47.20 16.83 27.36
C LEU A 62 46.21 15.88 28.01
N LYS A 63 46.02 16.05 29.33
CA LYS A 63 44.86 15.53 30.04
C LYS A 63 43.63 16.25 29.49
N THR A 64 43.01 15.68 28.47
CA THR A 64 41.64 16.00 28.12
C THR A 64 40.76 15.04 28.90
N ASP A 65 40.07 15.55 29.91
CA ASP A 65 38.94 14.90 30.56
C ASP A 65 37.81 14.77 29.54
N ALA A 66 37.95 13.82 28.62
CA ALA A 66 36.88 13.39 27.75
C ALA A 66 35.95 12.53 28.62
N ALA A 67 34.99 13.20 29.27
CA ALA A 67 33.82 12.55 29.81
C ALA A 67 33.27 11.61 28.72
N SER A 68 33.42 10.31 28.95
CA SER A 68 32.86 9.25 28.12
C SER A 68 31.34 9.37 28.22
N LYS A 69 30.74 10.24 27.41
CA LYS A 69 29.34 10.10 27.04
C LYS A 69 29.26 8.74 26.37
N SER A 70 28.79 7.75 27.12
CA SER A 70 28.30 6.51 26.58
C SER A 70 27.35 6.89 25.44
N PHE A 71 27.78 6.70 24.19
CA PHE A 71 26.87 6.69 23.06
C PHE A 71 25.92 5.55 23.39
N SER A 72 24.74 5.88 23.92
CA SER A 72 23.64 4.93 24.06
C SER A 72 23.52 4.25 22.71
N SER A 73 23.46 2.92 22.70
CA SER A 73 23.24 2.15 21.48
C SER A 73 22.02 2.71 20.79
N PHE A 74 22.22 3.50 19.73
CA PHE A 74 21.11 3.94 18.90
C PHE A 74 20.54 2.67 18.29
N SER A 75 19.32 2.31 18.70
CA SER A 75 18.54 1.31 17.98
C SER A 75 18.47 1.76 16.52
N ALA A 76 18.56 0.82 15.59
CA ALA A 76 18.41 1.16 14.18
C ALA A 76 17.09 1.93 13.98
N PRO A 77 17.10 3.03 13.19
CA PRO A 77 15.87 3.77 12.92
C PRO A 77 14.85 2.85 12.25
N GLY A 78 13.58 3.12 12.50
CA GLY A 78 12.49 2.43 11.82
C GLY A 78 12.35 2.87 10.37
N GLU A 79 11.35 2.32 9.69
CA GLU A 79 11.07 2.61 8.27
C GLU A 79 9.60 3.01 8.09
N ILE A 80 9.31 3.89 7.14
CA ILE A 80 7.96 4.32 6.76
C ILE A 80 7.69 3.91 5.32
N HIS A 81 6.71 3.04 5.11
CA HIS A 81 6.27 2.59 3.79
C HIS A 81 4.85 3.03 3.50
N VAL A 82 4.65 3.76 2.42
CA VAL A 82 3.36 4.33 2.04
C VAL A 82 2.80 3.64 0.80
N VAL A 83 1.57 3.15 0.89
CA VAL A 83 0.80 2.53 -0.20
C VAL A 83 -0.44 3.36 -0.47
N VAL A 84 -0.44 4.06 -1.60
CA VAL A 84 -1.53 4.95 -2.02
C VAL A 84 -2.17 4.49 -3.32
N GLY A 85 -3.31 5.08 -3.67
CA GLY A 85 -4.01 4.82 -4.91
C GLY A 85 -5.53 4.99 -4.77
N PRO A 86 -6.26 4.93 -5.89
CA PRO A 86 -7.70 5.12 -5.88
C PRO A 86 -8.42 4.01 -5.10
N MET A 87 -9.72 4.17 -4.89
CA MET A 87 -10.54 3.06 -4.41
C MET A 87 -10.42 1.85 -5.36
N PHE A 88 -10.58 0.65 -4.81
CA PHE A 88 -10.51 -0.63 -5.52
C PHE A 88 -9.13 -0.97 -6.13
N SER A 89 -8.06 -0.30 -5.69
CA SER A 89 -6.69 -0.59 -6.14
C SER A 89 -5.96 -1.66 -5.32
N GLY A 90 -6.60 -2.26 -4.32
CA GLY A 90 -5.99 -3.29 -3.47
C GLY A 90 -5.02 -2.77 -2.41
N LYS A 91 -5.22 -1.55 -1.89
CA LYS A 91 -4.36 -0.95 -0.84
C LYS A 91 -4.36 -1.80 0.43
N THR A 92 -5.54 -2.02 1.02
CA THR A 92 -5.73 -2.89 2.19
C THR A 92 -5.12 -4.27 1.96
N THR A 93 -5.37 -4.89 0.80
CA THR A 93 -4.76 -6.19 0.46
C THR A 93 -3.24 -6.14 0.45
N THR A 94 -2.64 -5.08 -0.10
CA THR A 94 -1.19 -4.90 -0.14
C THR A 94 -0.62 -4.70 1.26
N LEU A 95 -1.29 -3.90 2.10
CA LEU A 95 -0.95 -3.71 3.51
C LEU A 95 -0.96 -5.07 4.24
N LEU A 96 -2.07 -5.79 4.21
CA LEU A 96 -2.21 -7.08 4.89
C LEU A 96 -1.14 -8.09 4.45
N ARG A 97 -0.85 -8.17 3.16
CA ARG A 97 0.20 -9.06 2.63
C ARG A 97 1.59 -8.70 3.15
N ARG A 98 1.90 -7.42 3.34
CA ARG A 98 3.17 -6.99 3.94
C ARG A 98 3.20 -7.29 5.44
N MET A 99 2.14 -6.96 6.16
CA MET A 99 2.02 -7.26 7.60
C MET A 99 2.18 -8.77 7.87
N LEU A 100 1.58 -9.61 7.00
CA LEU A 100 1.75 -11.06 7.04
C LEU A 100 3.20 -11.51 6.88
N ALA A 101 3.91 -10.97 5.90
CA ALA A 101 5.30 -11.31 5.67
C ALA A 101 6.18 -10.95 6.87
N GLU A 102 5.96 -9.79 7.49
CA GLU A 102 6.67 -9.38 8.71
C GLU A 102 6.39 -10.36 9.88
N ARG A 103 5.12 -10.74 10.06
CA ARG A 103 4.72 -11.74 11.06
C ARG A 103 5.41 -13.09 10.83
N GLU A 104 5.49 -13.54 9.58
CA GLU A 104 6.17 -14.79 9.19
C GLU A 104 7.68 -14.73 9.43
N MET A 105 8.28 -13.54 9.41
CA MET A 105 9.67 -13.29 9.81
C MET A 105 9.85 -13.18 11.34
N GLY A 106 8.80 -13.45 12.13
CA GLY A 106 8.84 -13.44 13.59
C GLY A 106 8.64 -12.07 14.22
N LYS A 107 8.31 -11.03 13.43
CA LYS A 107 8.02 -9.70 13.94
C LYS A 107 6.64 -9.65 14.61
N LYS A 108 6.52 -8.89 15.68
CA LYS A 108 5.24 -8.57 16.30
C LYS A 108 4.58 -7.44 15.54
N ILE A 109 3.33 -7.66 15.16
CA ILE A 109 2.58 -6.75 14.30
C ILE A 109 1.31 -6.24 14.99
N ALA A 110 0.91 -5.03 14.63
CA ALA A 110 -0.42 -4.49 14.96
C ALA A 110 -0.99 -3.78 13.74
N ILE A 111 -2.30 -3.91 13.52
CA ILE A 111 -3.01 -3.27 12.41
C ILE A 111 -4.06 -2.34 12.98
N ILE A 112 -4.05 -1.09 12.53
CA ILE A 112 -4.92 -0.01 12.96
C ILE A 112 -5.83 0.36 11.79
N LYS A 113 -7.10 0.63 12.08
CA LYS A 113 -8.04 1.25 11.15
C LYS A 113 -8.78 2.39 11.83
N SER A 114 -9.23 3.37 11.05
CA SER A 114 -10.11 4.41 11.59
C SER A 114 -11.49 3.83 11.92
N ASP A 115 -12.04 4.20 13.06
CA ASP A 115 -13.42 3.87 13.45
C ASP A 115 -14.48 4.52 12.55
N LYS A 116 -14.12 5.60 11.85
CA LYS A 116 -14.94 6.24 10.81
C LYS A 116 -15.23 5.31 9.64
N ASP A 117 -14.36 4.34 9.36
CA ASP A 117 -14.61 3.35 8.31
C ASP A 117 -15.45 2.17 8.81
N THR A 118 -16.77 2.31 8.63
CA THR A 118 -17.78 1.32 9.00
C THR A 118 -18.11 0.32 7.88
N ARG A 119 -17.43 0.37 6.72
CA ARG A 119 -17.74 -0.50 5.56
C ARG A 119 -17.38 -1.97 5.80
N TYR A 120 -16.47 -2.23 6.72
CA TYR A 120 -15.99 -3.56 7.09
C TYR A 120 -16.09 -3.75 8.60
N CYS A 121 -16.22 -5.01 9.03
CA CYS A 121 -16.37 -5.40 10.43
C CYS A 121 -15.38 -4.66 11.34
N VAL A 122 -15.86 -4.13 12.47
CA VAL A 122 -15.10 -3.25 13.38
C VAL A 122 -13.85 -3.96 13.93
N GLU A 123 -13.93 -5.28 14.12
CA GLU A 123 -12.91 -6.06 14.81
C GLU A 123 -11.96 -6.83 13.89
N SER A 124 -12.21 -6.85 12.56
CA SER A 124 -11.31 -7.55 11.65
C SER A 124 -11.28 -6.97 10.24
N ILE A 125 -10.07 -6.91 9.67
CA ILE A 125 -9.89 -6.66 8.25
C ILE A 125 -9.90 -8.02 7.54
N VAL A 126 -10.83 -8.18 6.60
CA VAL A 126 -10.97 -9.41 5.81
C VAL A 126 -10.15 -9.24 4.54
N SER A 127 -9.14 -10.10 4.36
CA SER A 127 -8.47 -10.22 3.07
C SER A 127 -9.43 -10.81 2.03
N HIS A 128 -9.14 -10.59 0.73
CA HIS A 128 -9.91 -11.23 -0.36
C HIS A 128 -9.93 -12.76 -0.25
N ASP A 129 -8.91 -13.36 0.40
CA ASP A 129 -8.76 -14.80 0.59
C ASP A 129 -9.50 -15.33 1.84
N GLY A 130 -10.25 -14.47 2.54
CA GLY A 130 -11.11 -14.86 3.66
C GLY A 130 -10.42 -14.90 5.04
N GLU A 131 -9.12 -14.63 5.11
CA GLU A 131 -8.39 -14.53 6.38
C GLU A 131 -8.76 -13.23 7.10
N LYS A 132 -9.14 -13.34 8.39
CA LYS A 132 -9.48 -12.21 9.27
C LYS A 132 -8.25 -11.80 10.07
N PHE A 133 -7.84 -10.54 9.93
CA PHE A 133 -6.79 -9.95 10.75
C PHE A 133 -7.40 -9.17 11.90
N PRO A 134 -7.03 -9.43 13.16
CA PRO A 134 -7.43 -8.58 14.26
C PRO A 134 -6.90 -7.17 14.02
N CYS A 135 -7.76 -6.16 14.19
CA CYS A 135 -7.39 -4.77 14.01
C CYS A 135 -7.91 -3.88 15.13
N TRP A 136 -7.19 -2.80 15.38
CA TRP A 136 -7.54 -1.76 16.34
C TRP A 136 -8.33 -0.67 15.63
N ALA A 137 -9.65 -0.67 15.79
CA ALA A 137 -10.50 0.42 15.33
C ALA A 137 -10.45 1.56 16.36
N ILE A 138 -9.82 2.68 15.99
CA ILE A 138 -9.59 3.83 16.88
C ILE A 138 -9.90 5.16 16.17
N PRO A 139 -10.30 6.21 16.92
CA PRO A 139 -10.58 7.52 16.36
C PRO A 139 -9.32 8.31 15.98
N ASP A 140 -8.22 8.08 16.71
CA ASP A 140 -6.94 8.77 16.58
C ASP A 140 -5.78 7.83 16.88
N LEU A 141 -4.60 8.09 16.31
CA LEU A 141 -3.40 7.27 16.48
C LEU A 141 -2.71 7.54 17.82
N ALA A 142 -2.85 8.74 18.38
CA ALA A 142 -2.30 9.11 19.67
C ALA A 142 -2.76 8.17 20.80
N SER A 143 -4.02 7.72 20.78
CA SER A 143 -4.59 6.80 21.77
C SER A 143 -4.14 5.34 21.60
N PHE A 144 -3.49 4.99 20.48
CA PHE A 144 -3.12 3.61 20.17
C PHE A 144 -2.20 2.99 21.22
N ARG A 145 -1.19 3.75 21.69
CA ARG A 145 -0.17 3.26 22.62
C ARG A 145 -0.77 2.77 23.93
N GLU A 146 -1.66 3.57 24.50
CA GLU A 146 -2.34 3.23 25.75
C GLU A 146 -3.29 2.06 25.56
N ARG A 147 -4.07 2.05 24.47
CA ARG A 147 -5.02 0.96 24.17
C ARG A 147 -4.33 -0.38 23.89
N PHE A 148 -3.18 -0.36 23.23
CA PHE A 148 -2.37 -1.55 22.98
C PHE A 148 -1.68 -2.06 24.27
N GLY A 149 -1.42 -1.14 25.21
CA GLY A 149 -0.63 -1.36 26.41
C GLY A 149 0.79 -0.83 26.22
N LEU A 150 1.19 0.12 27.06
CA LEU A 150 2.46 0.87 26.92
C LEU A 150 3.68 -0.05 26.83
N ASP A 151 3.80 -1.01 27.76
CA ASP A 151 4.93 -1.96 27.77
C ASP A 151 4.97 -2.84 26.51
N ALA A 152 3.81 -3.35 26.08
CA ALA A 152 3.72 -4.16 24.87
C ALA A 152 4.06 -3.32 23.62
N TYR A 153 3.62 -2.06 23.57
CA TYR A 153 3.92 -1.15 22.48
C TYR A 153 5.41 -0.81 22.41
N GLU A 154 6.03 -0.49 23.55
CA GLU A 154 7.43 -0.05 23.61
C GLU A 154 8.41 -1.20 23.37
N ASN A 155 8.17 -2.35 24.01
CA ASN A 155 9.17 -3.42 24.11
C ASN A 155 8.90 -4.62 23.21
N GLN A 156 7.69 -4.76 22.67
CA GLN A 156 7.30 -5.95 21.91
C GLN A 156 6.87 -5.64 20.48
N LEU A 157 6.30 -4.47 20.19
CA LEU A 157 5.73 -4.19 18.87
C LEU A 157 6.79 -3.69 17.87
N ASP A 158 7.00 -4.45 16.79
CA ASP A 158 7.97 -4.13 15.74
C ASP A 158 7.35 -3.36 14.56
N VAL A 159 6.16 -3.76 14.11
CA VAL A 159 5.54 -3.27 12.87
C VAL A 159 4.11 -2.82 13.07
N ILE A 160 3.79 -1.61 12.60
CA ILE A 160 2.47 -1.01 12.68
C ILE A 160 1.90 -0.82 11.27
N GLY A 161 0.79 -1.49 10.98
CA GLY A 161 0.00 -1.28 9.77
C GLY A 161 -1.11 -0.27 10.03
N ILE A 162 -1.28 0.73 9.17
CA ILE A 162 -2.37 1.72 9.28
C ILE A 162 -3.19 1.67 7.99
N ASP A 163 -4.45 1.25 8.07
CA ASP A 163 -5.38 1.27 6.93
C ASP A 163 -6.30 2.49 6.98
N GLU A 164 -6.77 2.89 5.80
CA GLU A 164 -7.62 4.07 5.59
C GLU A 164 -7.05 5.34 6.23
N ALA A 165 -5.72 5.51 6.09
CA ALA A 165 -4.93 6.51 6.81
C ALA A 165 -5.36 7.96 6.56
N GLN A 166 -6.09 8.24 5.48
CA GLN A 166 -6.62 9.57 5.19
C GLN A 166 -7.60 10.10 6.25
N PHE A 167 -8.12 9.25 7.13
CA PHE A 167 -9.01 9.65 8.22
C PHE A 167 -8.27 10.06 9.51
N PHE A 168 -6.96 9.82 9.61
CA PHE A 168 -6.16 10.19 10.77
C PHE A 168 -5.48 11.55 10.58
N GLY A 169 -5.87 12.52 11.40
CA GLY A 169 -5.29 13.87 11.37
C GLY A 169 -3.88 13.93 11.96
N ASP A 170 -3.56 13.03 12.88
CA ASP A 170 -2.31 12.90 13.63
C ASP A 170 -1.30 11.93 12.97
N LEU A 171 -1.56 11.51 11.73
CA LEU A 171 -0.74 10.55 10.98
C LEU A 171 0.74 10.94 10.89
N TYR A 172 1.03 12.21 10.61
CA TYR A 172 2.40 12.68 10.44
C TYR A 172 3.23 12.52 11.73
N GLU A 173 2.70 13.02 12.84
CA GLU A 173 3.38 12.97 14.13
C GLU A 173 3.56 11.53 14.61
N PHE A 174 2.53 10.69 14.43
CA PHE A 174 2.60 9.28 14.77
C PHE A 174 3.68 8.53 13.99
N CYS A 175 3.72 8.68 12.66
CA CYS A 175 4.68 7.97 11.82
C CYS A 175 6.11 8.41 12.13
N ARG A 176 6.33 9.72 12.26
CA ARG A 176 7.63 10.29 12.60
C ARG A 176 8.13 9.77 13.95
N GLU A 177 7.30 9.79 14.99
CA GLU A 177 7.71 9.33 16.32
C GLU A 177 8.03 7.83 16.32
N ALA A 178 7.15 7.02 15.73
CA ALA A 178 7.30 5.57 15.68
C ALA A 178 8.58 5.13 14.92
N ALA A 179 8.87 5.76 13.78
CA ALA A 179 10.05 5.41 12.99
C ALA A 179 11.33 6.04 13.54
N ASP A 180 11.37 7.36 13.73
CA ASP A 180 12.61 8.09 14.03
C ASP A 180 13.10 7.84 15.46
N LYS A 181 12.19 7.71 16.43
CA LYS A 181 12.56 7.62 17.85
C LYS A 181 12.43 6.22 18.42
N GLU A 182 11.53 5.41 17.89
CA GLU A 182 11.17 4.14 18.49
C GLU A 182 11.58 2.92 17.67
N GLY A 183 12.19 3.12 16.50
CA GLY A 183 12.71 2.03 15.69
C GLY A 183 11.64 1.13 15.08
N LYS A 184 10.38 1.57 15.00
CA LYS A 184 9.27 0.76 14.49
C LYS A 184 9.10 0.94 12.99
N THR A 185 8.76 -0.15 12.31
CA THR A 185 8.36 -0.09 10.89
C THR A 185 6.88 0.28 10.80
N VAL A 186 6.54 1.31 10.01
CA VAL A 186 5.17 1.77 9.80
C VAL A 186 4.78 1.57 8.34
N ILE A 187 3.73 0.77 8.10
CA ILE A 187 3.19 0.53 6.77
C ILE A 187 1.82 1.20 6.68
N VAL A 188 1.73 2.25 5.87
CA VAL A 188 0.55 3.11 5.75
C VAL A 188 -0.17 2.83 4.44
N ALA A 189 -1.47 2.57 4.49
CA ALA A 189 -2.36 2.46 3.34
C ALA A 189 -3.44 3.54 3.39
N GLY A 190 -3.59 4.30 2.31
CA GLY A 190 -4.57 5.39 2.27
C GLY A 190 -4.84 5.95 0.89
N LEU A 191 -5.89 6.77 0.77
CA LEU A 191 -6.17 7.53 -0.44
C LEU A 191 -5.19 8.70 -0.57
N ASP A 192 -4.58 8.87 -1.75
CA ASP A 192 -3.75 10.04 -2.06
C ASP A 192 -4.59 11.29 -2.39
N GLY A 193 -5.83 11.09 -2.82
CA GLY A 193 -6.75 12.18 -3.04
C GLY A 193 -8.22 11.82 -2.90
N ASP A 194 -9.03 12.84 -2.66
CA ASP A 194 -10.49 12.77 -2.60
C ASP A 194 -11.10 12.55 -3.99
N TYR A 195 -12.43 12.45 -4.05
CA TYR A 195 -13.17 12.31 -5.32
C TYR A 195 -13.00 13.50 -6.28
N LEU A 196 -12.41 14.61 -5.82
CA LEU A 196 -12.11 15.82 -6.57
C LEU A 196 -10.61 15.92 -6.98
N ARG A 197 -9.80 14.89 -6.66
CA ARG A 197 -8.33 14.86 -6.80
C ARG A 197 -7.59 15.90 -5.96
N ARG A 198 -8.21 16.37 -4.88
CA ARG A 198 -7.55 17.20 -3.86
C ARG A 198 -6.94 16.28 -2.81
N ARG A 199 -5.98 16.80 -2.02
CA ARG A 199 -5.41 16.05 -0.89
C ARG A 199 -6.50 15.49 0.01
N PHE A 200 -6.36 14.24 0.46
CA PHE A 200 -7.26 13.62 1.44
C PHE A 200 -6.48 13.38 2.74
N GLY A 201 -6.86 14.11 3.79
CA GLY A 201 -6.21 14.01 5.09
C GLY A 201 -4.73 14.35 5.01
N SER A 202 -3.94 13.66 5.84
CA SER A 202 -2.50 13.91 6.02
C SER A 202 -1.62 12.85 5.33
N VAL A 203 -2.18 12.00 4.47
CA VAL A 203 -1.43 10.90 3.80
C VAL A 203 -0.32 11.42 2.90
N LEU A 204 -0.51 12.58 2.26
CA LEU A 204 0.53 13.19 1.43
C LEU A 204 1.63 13.85 2.27
N ASP A 205 1.34 14.22 3.51
CA ASP A 205 2.28 14.96 4.37
C ASP A 205 3.39 14.04 4.89
N ILE A 206 3.17 12.72 4.91
CA ILE A 206 4.18 11.72 5.29
C ILE A 206 5.10 11.29 4.14
N ILE A 207 4.80 11.66 2.89
CA ILE A 207 5.63 11.30 1.73
C ILE A 207 7.09 11.76 1.88
N PRO A 208 7.40 12.98 2.36
CA PRO A 208 8.78 13.44 2.52
C PRO A 208 9.62 12.64 3.53
N ILE A 209 8.97 11.95 4.47
CA ILE A 209 9.63 11.14 5.50
C ILE A 209 9.52 9.63 5.22
N ALA A 210 8.95 9.24 4.07
CA ALA A 210 8.75 7.83 3.72
C ALA A 210 9.97 7.24 3.00
N ASP A 211 10.43 6.07 3.46
CA ASP A 211 11.44 5.25 2.79
C ASP A 211 10.95 4.69 1.46
N THR A 212 9.64 4.37 1.38
CA THR A 212 9.04 3.93 0.11
C THR A 212 7.65 4.51 -0.08
N VAL A 213 7.32 4.88 -1.33
CA VAL A 213 5.97 5.29 -1.73
C VAL A 213 5.54 4.50 -2.96
N THR A 214 4.46 3.73 -2.82
CA THR A 214 3.90 2.89 -3.87
C THR A 214 2.51 3.39 -4.24
N LYS A 215 2.34 3.90 -5.47
CA LYS A 215 1.01 4.25 -6.00
C LYS A 215 0.41 3.12 -6.83
N LEU A 216 -0.56 2.43 -6.25
CA LEU A 216 -1.34 1.39 -6.89
C LEU A 216 -2.31 1.98 -7.93
N THR A 217 -2.66 1.16 -8.91
CA THR A 217 -3.67 1.48 -9.92
C THR A 217 -4.71 0.38 -9.96
N SER A 218 -5.97 0.73 -10.15
CA SER A 218 -7.08 -0.21 -10.38
C SER A 218 -7.40 -0.32 -11.87
N ARG A 219 -8.55 -0.92 -12.21
CA ARG A 219 -9.09 -0.99 -13.57
C ARG A 219 -10.21 0.04 -13.72
N CYS A 220 -10.17 0.83 -14.78
CA CYS A 220 -11.21 1.82 -15.07
C CYS A 220 -12.52 1.10 -15.37
N GLU A 221 -13.57 1.43 -14.63
CA GLU A 221 -14.89 0.81 -14.79
C GLU A 221 -15.50 1.07 -16.18
N VAL A 222 -15.08 2.14 -16.86
CA VAL A 222 -15.62 2.54 -18.18
C VAL A 222 -14.86 1.92 -19.36
N CYS A 223 -13.52 1.77 -19.30
CA CYS A 223 -12.74 1.22 -20.45
C CYS A 223 -11.75 0.11 -20.10
N GLY A 224 -11.67 -0.36 -18.86
CA GLY A 224 -10.74 -1.41 -18.43
C GLY A 224 -9.24 -1.05 -18.41
N LYS A 225 -8.87 0.15 -18.89
CA LYS A 225 -7.49 0.67 -18.79
C LYS A 225 -7.12 0.94 -17.33
N ARG A 226 -5.84 1.24 -17.06
CA ARG A 226 -5.38 1.59 -15.70
C ARG A 226 -6.15 2.80 -15.17
N ALA A 227 -6.72 2.66 -13.98
CA ALA A 227 -7.38 3.72 -13.25
C ALA A 227 -6.47 4.24 -12.13
N SER A 228 -6.43 5.57 -12.01
CA SER A 228 -5.59 6.27 -11.04
C SER A 228 -6.40 7.22 -10.17
N PHE A 229 -7.71 7.30 -10.38
CA PHE A 229 -8.60 8.23 -9.70
C PHE A 229 -9.87 7.53 -9.26
N THR A 230 -10.41 7.99 -8.14
CA THR A 230 -11.76 7.69 -7.70
C THR A 230 -12.70 8.76 -8.23
N LEU A 231 -13.81 8.36 -8.83
CA LEU A 231 -14.92 9.24 -9.21
C LEU A 231 -16.12 8.92 -8.34
N ARG A 232 -16.79 9.94 -7.80
CA ARG A 232 -18.09 9.79 -7.12
C ARG A 232 -19.21 9.74 -8.16
N LYS A 233 -20.10 8.74 -8.06
CA LYS A 233 -21.27 8.52 -8.92
C LYS A 233 -22.45 9.40 -8.54
N THR A 234 -22.57 9.71 -7.25
CA THR A 234 -23.71 10.39 -6.64
C THR A 234 -23.54 11.91 -6.57
N GLU A 235 -24.56 12.64 -6.09
CA GLU A 235 -24.60 14.11 -6.08
C GLU A 235 -24.19 14.74 -4.75
N GLU A 236 -24.05 13.94 -3.68
CA GLU A 236 -23.65 14.45 -2.38
C GLU A 236 -22.27 15.10 -2.50
N ARG A 237 -22.10 16.25 -1.83
CA ARG A 237 -20.91 17.09 -1.95
C ARG A 237 -19.94 16.95 -0.78
N GLU A 238 -20.35 16.28 0.28
CA GLU A 238 -19.54 16.04 1.48
C GLU A 238 -18.22 15.34 1.12
N THR A 239 -17.08 15.83 1.62
CA THR A 239 -15.78 15.22 1.29
C THR A 239 -15.67 13.79 1.83
N GLU A 240 -16.05 13.60 3.10
CA GLU A 240 -16.03 12.31 3.80
C GLU A 240 -17.42 11.64 3.72
N LEU A 241 -17.72 11.01 2.59
CA LEU A 241 -18.90 10.14 2.46
C LEU A 241 -18.45 8.69 2.43
N ILE A 242 -18.79 7.93 3.47
CA ILE A 242 -18.47 6.50 3.57
C ILE A 242 -19.33 5.72 2.58
N GLY A 243 -18.67 5.01 1.66
CA GLY A 243 -19.34 4.21 0.64
C GLY A 243 -18.37 3.30 -0.12
N GLY A 244 -18.93 2.31 -0.80
CA GLY A 244 -18.26 1.35 -1.66
C GLY A 244 -18.52 1.63 -3.15
N ALA A 245 -18.76 0.55 -3.91
CA ALA A 245 -18.92 0.58 -5.37
C ALA A 245 -20.25 1.24 -5.83
N GLU A 246 -21.20 1.36 -4.92
CA GLU A 246 -22.48 2.04 -5.11
C GLU A 246 -22.31 3.57 -5.16
N VAL A 247 -21.34 4.12 -4.42
CA VAL A 247 -21.05 5.57 -4.40
C VAL A 247 -19.88 5.94 -5.32
N TYR A 248 -18.89 5.05 -5.46
CA TYR A 248 -17.62 5.37 -6.09
C TYR A 248 -17.24 4.39 -7.20
N MET A 249 -16.49 4.87 -8.21
CA MET A 249 -15.87 4.05 -9.25
C MET A 249 -14.42 4.45 -9.52
N PRO A 250 -13.56 3.49 -9.85
CA PRO A 250 -12.22 3.77 -10.34
C PRO A 250 -12.24 4.20 -11.82
N VAL A 251 -11.55 5.28 -12.16
CA VAL A 251 -11.47 5.80 -13.54
C VAL A 251 -10.06 6.15 -13.99
N CYS A 252 -9.83 6.04 -15.30
CA CYS A 252 -8.62 6.54 -15.95
C CYS A 252 -8.68 8.07 -16.08
N ARG A 253 -7.55 8.70 -16.40
CA ARG A 253 -7.47 10.17 -16.54
C ARG A 253 -8.48 10.73 -17.54
N SER A 254 -8.59 10.11 -18.71
CA SER A 254 -9.51 10.53 -19.76
C SER A 254 -10.94 10.55 -19.24
N HIS A 255 -11.38 9.46 -18.60
CA HIS A 255 -12.73 9.34 -18.06
C HIS A 255 -12.97 10.11 -16.77
N TYR A 256 -11.94 10.49 -16.02
CA TYR A 256 -12.12 11.45 -14.94
C TYR A 256 -12.43 12.84 -15.52
N VAL A 257 -11.64 13.28 -16.50
CA VAL A 257 -11.75 14.62 -17.11
C VAL A 257 -13.02 14.74 -17.96
N SER A 258 -13.31 13.74 -18.81
CA SER A 258 -14.56 13.68 -19.57
C SER A 258 -15.76 13.29 -18.69
N GLY A 259 -15.48 12.70 -17.53
CA GLY A 259 -16.45 12.09 -16.62
C GLY A 259 -17.45 13.05 -16.01
N GLN A 260 -17.12 14.34 -15.88
CA GLN A 260 -18.12 15.35 -15.53
C GLN A 260 -19.26 15.38 -16.56
N GLY A 261 -18.94 15.29 -17.85
CA GLY A 261 -19.94 15.14 -18.91
C GLY A 261 -20.57 13.74 -18.98
N VAL A 262 -19.84 12.68 -18.60
CA VAL A 262 -20.38 11.30 -18.54
C VAL A 262 -21.37 11.15 -17.37
N LEU A 263 -21.14 11.82 -16.24
CA LEU A 263 -22.07 11.87 -15.12
C LEU A 263 -23.33 12.67 -15.48
N GLU A 264 -23.21 13.80 -16.18
CA GLU A 264 -24.36 14.52 -16.74
C GLU A 264 -25.16 13.66 -17.73
N THR A 265 -24.48 12.88 -18.58
CA THR A 265 -25.12 11.97 -19.54
C THR A 265 -25.77 10.77 -18.85
N ALA A 266 -25.09 10.16 -17.88
CA ALA A 266 -25.64 9.06 -17.07
C ALA A 266 -26.85 9.53 -16.24
N ARG A 267 -26.82 10.77 -15.72
CA ARG A 267 -27.95 11.41 -15.03
C ARG A 267 -29.14 11.65 -15.96
N ALA A 268 -28.92 12.11 -17.20
CA ALA A 268 -29.99 12.26 -18.18
C ALA A 268 -30.69 10.93 -18.50
N VAL A 269 -29.91 9.84 -18.61
CA VAL A 269 -30.43 8.50 -18.86
C VAL A 269 -31.16 7.92 -17.62
N LEU A 270 -30.60 8.10 -16.41
CA LEU A 270 -31.23 7.63 -15.18
C LEU A 270 -32.51 8.44 -14.82
N GLY A 271 -32.54 9.75 -15.09
CA GLY A 271 -33.72 10.59 -14.93
C GLY A 271 -34.88 10.20 -15.87
N SER A 272 -34.57 9.79 -17.11
CA SER A 272 -35.57 9.29 -18.06
C SER A 272 -36.18 7.93 -17.64
N SER A 273 -35.45 7.16 -16.85
CA SER A 273 -35.89 5.84 -16.38
C SER A 273 -36.87 5.95 -15.20
N GLN A 274 -36.74 6.99 -14.35
CA GLN A 274 -37.67 7.26 -13.26
C GLN A 274 -39.00 7.87 -13.73
N GLN A 275 -38.99 8.69 -14.80
CA GLN A 275 -40.23 9.21 -15.41
C GLN A 275 -41.05 8.12 -16.11
N ASN A 276 -40.38 7.17 -16.79
CA ASN A 276 -41.05 6.04 -17.45
C ASN A 276 -41.62 5.01 -16.45
N ALA A 277 -41.06 4.92 -15.24
CA ALA A 277 -41.60 4.08 -14.17
C ALA A 277 -42.86 4.69 -13.52
N ALA A 278 -42.92 6.02 -13.40
CA ALA A 278 -44.08 6.72 -12.84
C ALA A 278 -45.30 6.75 -13.78
N GLN A 279 -45.09 6.71 -15.11
CA GLN A 279 -46.17 6.66 -16.12
C GLN A 279 -46.75 5.27 -16.37
N ARG A 280 -46.16 4.21 -15.82
CA ARG A 280 -46.69 2.83 -15.92
C ARG A 280 -47.52 2.39 -14.71
N THR A 281 -47.67 3.27 -13.72
CA THR A 281 -48.42 3.03 -12.47
C THR A 281 -49.69 3.89 -12.38
N MET A 282 -50.05 4.59 -13.46
CA MET A 282 -51.39 5.16 -13.70
C MET A 282 -52.09 4.32 -14.76
#